data_AF-A0A7S4PGQ4-F1
#
_entry.id   AF-A0A7S4PGQ4-F1
#
_cell.length_a   1.000
_cell.length_b   1.000
_cell.length_c   1.000
_cell.angle_alpha   90.00
_cell.angle_beta   90.00
_cell.angle_gamma   90.00
#
_symmetry.space_group_name_H-M   'P 1'
#
loop_
_entity.id
_entity.type
_entity.pdbx_description
1 polymer ?
#
loop_
_entity_poly.entity_id
_entity_poly.type
_entity_poly.pdbx_seq_one_letter_code
_entity_poly.pdbx_strand_id
1 'polypeptide(L)'
;GRDKIGYVVSTKMLKTAVVAANYMVYYPKYNQKVSRTGRYFAHDEDLCCVEGDLVHIKLCRKMSKFKHYYIFSILEPNLEGRERLKLGLPVKPDPLFGYPSLKRVMKLNLTSKSQSKEMLAAAMQEQVSQFYKFGGKVEESIPFKQQGDSTTFDEVHKSLSPLAEVQRSSLSQDAEPIVGSRLEELPQESESDYNAYDEDMRKRRGNIYWNQSKSVSIEQDKAKKSP
;
A
#
# COMPACT_ATOMS: atom_id res chain seq x y z
N GLY A 1 7.16 8.13 37.14
CA GLY A 1 7.59 7.14 38.14
C GLY A 1 8.98 6.68 37.78
N ARG A 2 9.86 6.56 38.77
CA ARG A 2 11.22 6.04 38.59
C ARG A 2 11.20 4.57 38.16
N ASP A 3 10.29 3.82 38.74
CA ASP A 3 10.13 2.39 38.52
C ASP A 3 8.73 2.12 37.95
N LYS A 4 8.63 1.15 37.04
CA LYS A 4 7.38 0.75 36.38
C LYS A 4 7.37 -0.75 36.17
N ILE A 5 6.18 -1.34 36.23
CA ILE A 5 5.95 -2.74 35.88
C ILE A 5 5.02 -2.76 34.67
N GLY A 6 5.32 -3.63 33.70
CA GLY A 6 4.53 -3.73 32.48
C GLY A 6 4.91 -4.95 31.64
N TYR A 7 4.18 -5.14 30.55
CA TYR A 7 4.38 -6.28 29.65
C TYR A 7 5.21 -5.88 28.43
N VAL A 8 6.06 -6.79 27.96
CA VAL A 8 6.81 -6.61 26.70
C VAL A 8 5.87 -6.81 25.52
N VAL A 9 5.60 -5.74 24.77
CA VAL A 9 4.72 -5.76 23.59
C VAL A 9 5.49 -6.05 22.31
N SER A 10 6.74 -5.61 22.22
CA SER A 10 7.56 -5.86 21.05
C SER A 10 9.05 -5.95 21.34
N THR A 11 9.72 -6.87 20.66
CA THR A 11 11.19 -7.08 20.71
C THR A 11 11.84 -6.99 19.34
N LYS A 12 11.16 -6.39 18.35
CA LYS A 12 11.63 -6.28 16.95
C LYS A 12 12.92 -5.44 16.78
N MET A 13 13.30 -4.65 17.78
CA MET A 13 14.50 -3.80 17.74
C MET A 13 15.65 -4.43 18.52
N LEU A 14 16.87 -4.29 18.01
CA LEU A 14 18.07 -4.78 18.70
C LEU A 14 18.27 -4.08 20.05
N LYS A 15 18.59 -4.88 21.06
CA LYS A 15 18.92 -4.48 22.43
C LYS A 15 17.88 -3.56 23.08
N THR A 16 16.62 -3.68 22.64
CA THR A 16 15.53 -2.77 23.02
C THR A 16 14.21 -3.52 23.09
N ALA A 17 13.62 -3.60 24.28
CA ALA A 17 12.27 -4.09 24.48
C ALA A 17 11.28 -2.92 24.58
N VAL A 18 10.13 -3.03 23.92
CA VAL A 18 9.02 -2.09 24.05
C VAL A 18 8.08 -2.60 25.14
N VAL A 19 8.02 -1.88 26.26
CA VAL A 19 7.21 -2.25 27.43
C VAL A 19 5.97 -1.37 27.51
N ALA A 20 4.79 -1.99 27.60
CA ALA A 20 3.54 -1.30 27.90
C ALA A 20 3.27 -1.36 29.40
N ALA A 21 3.24 -0.18 30.04
CA ALA A 21 2.92 -0.05 31.45
C ALA A 21 1.69 0.84 31.64
N ASN A 22 0.80 0.43 32.54
CA ASN A 22 -0.41 1.17 32.85
C ASN A 22 -0.15 2.23 33.92
N TYR A 23 -0.89 3.34 33.84
CA TYR A 23 -0.95 4.36 34.88
C TYR A 23 -2.39 4.86 35.00
N MET A 24 -2.80 5.21 36.22
CA MET A 24 -4.15 5.69 36.48
C MET A 24 -4.21 7.22 36.33
N VAL A 25 -5.26 7.70 35.67
CA VAL A 25 -5.60 9.12 35.58
C VAL A 25 -6.93 9.33 36.29
N TYR A 26 -6.96 10.32 37.19
CA TYR A 26 -8.17 10.68 37.94
C TYR A 26 -8.90 11.84 37.28
N TYR A 27 -10.21 11.70 37.09
CA TYR A 27 -11.09 12.75 36.58
C TYR A 27 -11.92 13.32 37.75
N PRO A 28 -11.56 14.51 38.28
CA PRO A 28 -12.18 15.05 39.49
C PRO A 28 -13.67 15.38 39.31
N LYS A 29 -14.07 15.86 38.12
CA LYS A 29 -15.47 16.19 37.83
C LYS A 29 -16.41 14.98 37.96
N TYR A 30 -15.91 13.79 37.64
CA TYR A 30 -16.70 12.55 37.59
C TYR A 30 -16.32 11.56 38.70
N ASN A 31 -15.38 11.91 39.58
CA ASN A 31 -14.83 11.05 40.62
C ASN A 31 -14.42 9.64 40.14
N GLN A 32 -13.90 9.55 38.91
CA GLN A 32 -13.54 8.28 38.27
C GLN A 32 -12.03 8.16 38.04
N LYS A 33 -11.47 6.96 38.25
CA LYS A 33 -10.09 6.61 37.87
C LYS A 33 -10.11 5.78 36.59
N VAL A 34 -9.35 6.19 35.59
CA VAL A 34 -9.25 5.51 34.29
C VAL A 34 -7.81 5.04 34.09
N SER A 35 -7.63 3.78 33.69
CA SER A 35 -6.32 3.24 33.31
C SER A 35 -5.94 3.71 31.91
N ARG A 36 -4.73 4.24 31.76
CA ARG A 36 -4.11 4.54 30.46
C ARG A 36 -2.82 3.77 30.32
N THR A 37 -2.48 3.40 29.09
CA THR A 37 -1.26 2.65 28.79
C THR A 37 -0.21 3.56 28.16
N GLY A 38 0.99 3.58 28.74
CA GLY A 38 2.17 4.21 28.16
C GLY A 38 3.13 3.15 27.62
N ARG A 39 3.75 3.43 26.46
CA ARG A 39 4.78 2.57 25.88
C ARG A 39 6.16 3.16 26.14
N TYR A 40 7.08 2.34 26.64
CA TYR A 40 8.43 2.73 27.02
C TYR A 40 9.46 1.87 26.29
N PHE A 41 10.54 2.49 25.85
CA PHE A 41 11.67 1.77 25.26
C PHE A 41 12.69 1.47 26.36
N ALA A 42 12.85 0.18 26.67
CA ALA A 42 13.75 -0.32 27.69
C ALA A 42 15.00 -0.95 27.05
N HIS A 43 16.18 -0.70 27.62
CA HIS A 43 17.42 -1.36 27.20
C HIS A 43 17.52 -2.77 27.79
N ASP A 44 17.85 -3.73 26.92
CA ASP A 44 18.21 -5.11 27.24
C ASP A 44 19.53 -5.40 26.51
N GLU A 45 20.59 -5.76 27.23
CA GLU A 45 21.91 -6.01 26.62
C GLU A 45 22.01 -7.41 26.00
N ASP A 46 21.42 -8.40 26.69
CA ASP A 46 21.55 -9.83 26.40
C ASP A 46 20.44 -10.37 25.48
N LEU A 47 19.47 -9.52 25.11
CA LEU A 47 18.30 -9.91 24.28
C LEU A 47 17.47 -11.03 24.94
N CYS A 48 17.45 -11.07 26.27
CA CYS A 48 16.77 -12.12 27.05
C CYS A 48 15.24 -11.97 27.05
N CYS A 49 14.73 -10.78 26.78
CA CYS A 49 13.31 -10.49 26.86
C CYS A 49 12.56 -10.97 25.62
N VAL A 50 11.41 -11.59 25.87
CA VAL A 50 10.51 -12.12 24.85
C VAL A 50 9.17 -11.38 24.92
N GLU A 51 8.48 -11.25 23.78
CA GLU A 51 7.15 -10.64 23.77
C GLU A 51 6.19 -11.42 24.68
N GLY A 52 5.47 -10.72 25.56
CA GLY A 52 4.62 -11.31 26.58
C GLY A 52 5.23 -11.40 27.98
N ASP A 53 6.55 -11.17 28.15
CA ASP A 53 7.18 -11.16 29.47
C ASP A 53 6.63 -10.01 30.35
N LEU A 54 6.38 -10.27 31.63
CA LEU A 54 6.13 -9.26 32.65
C LEU A 54 7.48 -8.78 33.20
N VAL A 55 7.78 -7.50 33.04
CA VAL A 55 9.08 -6.92 33.38
C VAL A 55 8.96 -5.73 34.32
N HIS A 56 9.95 -5.61 35.20
CA HIS A 56 10.19 -4.43 36.01
C HIS A 56 11.25 -3.58 35.32
N ILE A 57 10.88 -2.35 34.95
CA ILE A 57 11.77 -1.38 34.32
C ILE A 57 12.06 -0.22 35.26
N LYS A 58 13.29 0.28 35.21
CA LYS A 58 13.75 1.44 35.98
C LYS A 58 14.28 2.53 35.06
N LEU A 59 14.17 3.78 35.50
CA LEU A 59 14.78 4.92 34.81
C LEU A 59 16.31 4.78 34.80
N CYS A 60 16.93 5.16 33.68
CA CYS A 60 18.38 5.26 33.53
C CYS A 60 18.77 6.58 32.85
N ARG A 61 20.08 6.77 32.67
CA ARG A 61 20.58 7.81 31.77
C ARG A 61 20.02 7.60 30.36
N LYS A 62 19.96 8.68 29.58
CA LYS A 62 19.53 8.61 28.18
C LYS A 62 20.45 7.66 27.40
N MET A 63 19.90 6.58 26.85
CA MET A 63 20.61 5.60 26.01
C MET A 63 20.44 5.88 24.53
N SER A 64 19.28 6.40 24.14
CA SER A 64 19.00 6.85 22.78
C SER A 64 18.06 8.06 22.82
N LYS A 65 17.56 8.52 21.66
CA LYS A 65 16.57 9.60 21.59
C LYS A 65 15.34 9.32 22.47
N PHE A 66 14.89 8.07 22.57
CA PHE A 66 13.67 7.67 23.27
C PHE A 66 13.88 6.61 24.38
N LYS A 67 15.05 5.98 24.45
CA LYS A 67 15.39 4.98 25.48
C LYS A 67 15.92 5.67 26.73
N HIS A 68 15.09 5.71 27.76
CA HIS A 68 15.40 6.27 29.09
C HIS A 68 15.14 5.27 30.22
N TYR A 69 14.84 4.02 29.87
CA TYR A 69 14.60 2.93 30.80
C TYR A 69 15.51 1.76 30.46
N TYR A 70 15.79 0.93 31.46
CA TYR A 70 16.43 -0.37 31.31
C TYR A 70 15.63 -1.42 32.07
N ILE A 71 15.82 -2.68 31.69
CA ILE A 71 15.15 -3.81 32.31
C ILE A 71 15.91 -4.16 33.59
N PHE A 72 15.22 -4.05 34.73
CA PHE A 72 15.80 -4.34 36.04
C PHE A 72 15.63 -5.81 36.40
N SER A 73 14.43 -6.37 36.17
CA SER A 73 14.16 -7.78 36.41
C SER A 73 12.99 -8.27 35.55
N ILE A 74 13.06 -9.51 35.09
CA ILE A 74 11.92 -10.22 34.51
C ILE A 74 11.15 -10.85 35.67
N LEU A 75 9.90 -10.43 35.87
CA LEU A 75 9.05 -10.91 36.97
C LEU A 75 8.36 -12.22 36.58
N GLU A 76 7.79 -12.27 35.38
CA GLU A 76 7.10 -13.44 34.86
C GLU A 76 7.52 -13.68 33.40
N PRO A 77 8.22 -14.78 33.09
CA PRO A 77 8.63 -15.10 31.73
C PRO A 77 7.50 -15.76 30.95
N ASN A 78 7.30 -15.34 29.70
CA ASN A 78 6.50 -16.05 28.72
C ASN A 78 7.22 -17.34 28.27
N LEU A 79 6.78 -18.48 28.80
CA LEU A 79 7.33 -19.80 28.47
C LEU A 79 6.95 -20.23 27.05
N GLU A 80 5.67 -20.08 26.68
CA GLU A 80 5.15 -20.44 25.35
C GLU A 80 5.92 -19.70 24.24
N GLY A 81 6.12 -18.40 24.42
CA GLY A 81 6.85 -17.57 23.46
C GLY A 81 8.28 -18.04 23.22
N ARG A 82 8.96 -18.51 24.28
CA ARG A 82 10.33 -19.06 24.20
C ARG A 82 10.34 -20.43 23.53
N GLU A 83 9.37 -21.28 23.83
CA GLU A 83 9.23 -22.59 23.19
C GLU A 83 8.97 -22.46 21.69
N ARG A 84 8.11 -21.51 21.29
CA ARG A 84 7.88 -21.20 19.87
C ARG A 84 9.16 -20.76 19.15
N LEU A 85 9.98 -19.92 19.79
CA LEU A 85 11.29 -19.55 19.24
C LEU A 85 12.24 -20.74 19.08
N LYS A 86 12.24 -21.68 20.02
CA LYS A 86 13.01 -22.94 19.89
C LYS A 86 12.56 -23.77 18.70
N LEU A 87 11.26 -23.74 18.38
CA LEU A 87 10.68 -24.37 17.20
C LEU A 87 10.91 -23.58 15.90
N GLY A 88 11.56 -22.41 15.94
CA GLY A 88 11.75 -21.53 14.79
C GLY A 88 10.50 -20.74 14.38
N LEU A 89 9.47 -20.74 15.22
CA LEU A 89 8.22 -19.99 15.00
C LEU A 89 8.32 -18.60 15.65
N PRO A 90 7.55 -17.61 15.15
CA PRO A 90 7.45 -16.32 15.82
C PRO A 90 6.80 -16.47 17.20
N VAL A 91 7.27 -15.66 18.16
CA VAL A 91 6.85 -15.64 19.57
C VAL A 91 5.33 -15.62 19.71
N LYS A 92 4.68 -14.71 18.99
CA LYS A 92 3.22 -14.67 18.86
C LYS A 92 2.87 -14.65 17.37
N PRO A 93 1.75 -15.25 16.96
CA PRO A 93 1.27 -15.06 15.59
C PRO A 93 0.96 -13.58 15.36
N ASP A 94 1.26 -13.10 14.15
CA ASP A 94 0.91 -11.72 13.78
C ASP A 94 -0.62 -11.56 13.76
N PRO A 95 -1.16 -10.44 14.27
CA PRO A 95 -2.60 -10.22 14.31
C PRO A 95 -3.15 -10.02 12.89
N LEU A 96 -4.32 -10.60 12.61
CA LEU A 96 -5.02 -10.43 11.32
C LEU A 96 -5.51 -8.99 11.12
N PHE A 97 -5.72 -8.25 12.21
CA PHE A 97 -6.23 -6.89 12.19
C PHE A 97 -5.14 -5.90 12.62
N GLY A 98 -5.17 -4.71 12.01
CA GLY A 98 -4.22 -3.63 12.28
C GLY A 98 -4.79 -2.26 11.93
N TYR A 99 -3.91 -1.30 11.69
CA TYR A 99 -4.31 0.05 11.31
C TYR A 99 -4.71 0.10 9.82
N PRO A 100 -5.86 0.70 9.46
CA PRO A 100 -6.23 0.89 8.07
C PRO A 100 -5.33 1.97 7.42
N SER A 101 -5.06 1.83 6.12
CA SER A 101 -4.28 2.83 5.37
C SER A 101 -5.10 4.06 4.98
N LEU A 102 -6.40 3.88 4.70
CA LEU A 102 -7.33 4.96 4.36
C LEU A 102 -8.62 4.84 5.18
N LYS A 103 -9.40 5.92 5.21
CA LYS A 103 -10.76 5.92 5.77
C LYS A 103 -11.79 5.23 4.88
N ARG A 104 -11.50 5.07 3.58
CA ARG A 104 -12.36 4.33 2.65
C ARG A 104 -12.31 2.84 3.03
N VAL A 105 -13.46 2.15 2.93
CA VAL A 105 -13.52 0.70 3.11
C VAL A 105 -12.59 0.04 2.08
N MET A 106 -11.60 -0.71 2.58
CA MET A 106 -10.69 -1.50 1.76
C MET A 106 -11.37 -2.80 1.38
N LYS A 107 -11.73 -2.96 0.11
CA LYS A 107 -12.28 -4.20 -0.43
C LYS A 107 -11.14 -5.05 -0.99
N LEU A 108 -11.10 -6.32 -0.63
CA LEU A 108 -10.17 -7.28 -1.23
C LEU A 108 -10.68 -7.67 -2.61
N ASN A 109 -9.84 -7.55 -3.63
CA ASN A 109 -10.17 -7.96 -4.99
C ASN A 109 -9.84 -9.46 -5.16
N LEU A 110 -10.88 -10.28 -5.33
CA LEU A 110 -10.80 -11.73 -5.52
C LEU A 110 -11.36 -12.12 -6.89
N THR A 111 -10.80 -11.55 -7.96
CA THR A 111 -11.22 -11.83 -9.35
C THR A 111 -10.27 -12.78 -10.07
N SER A 112 -10.79 -13.45 -11.10
CA SER A 112 -9.97 -14.24 -12.03
C SER A 112 -9.07 -13.33 -12.88
N LYS A 113 -8.00 -13.90 -13.45
CA LYS A 113 -7.05 -13.14 -14.29
C LYS A 113 -7.73 -12.50 -15.52
N SER A 114 -8.72 -13.18 -16.11
CA SER A 114 -9.43 -12.69 -17.31
C SER A 114 -10.28 -11.44 -17.04
N GLN A 115 -10.90 -11.34 -15.86
CA GLN A 115 -11.79 -10.23 -15.48
C GLN A 115 -11.08 -9.05 -14.81
N SER A 116 -9.75 -9.09 -14.72
CA SER A 116 -8.96 -8.06 -14.05
C SER A 116 -9.11 -6.67 -14.68
N LYS A 117 -9.22 -6.59 -16.02
CA LYS A 117 -9.38 -5.32 -16.76
C LYS A 117 -10.73 -4.66 -16.48
N GLU A 118 -11.81 -5.43 -16.43
CA GLU A 118 -13.16 -4.94 -16.13
C GLU A 118 -13.24 -4.42 -14.69
N MET A 119 -12.69 -5.18 -13.74
CA MET A 119 -12.63 -4.76 -12.34
C MET A 119 -11.80 -3.47 -12.16
N LEU A 120 -10.70 -3.33 -12.90
CA LEU A 120 -9.91 -2.10 -12.90
C LEU A 120 -10.70 -0.91 -13.45
N ALA A 121 -11.41 -1.09 -14.58
CA ALA A 121 -12.26 -0.06 -15.16
C ALA A 121 -13.37 0.37 -14.19
N ALA A 122 -14.01 -0.58 -13.50
CA ALA A 122 -15.01 -0.29 -12.47
C ALA A 122 -14.42 0.50 -11.29
N ALA A 123 -13.22 0.13 -10.82
CA ALA A 123 -12.53 0.85 -9.76
C ALA A 123 -12.16 2.29 -10.17
N MET A 124 -11.71 2.49 -11.42
CA MET A 124 -11.45 3.82 -11.98
C MET A 124 -12.72 4.64 -12.06
N GLN A 125 -13.83 4.06 -12.53
CA GLN A 125 -15.11 4.74 -12.60
C GLN A 125 -15.65 5.12 -11.21
N GLU A 126 -15.43 4.28 -10.19
CA GLU A 126 -15.75 4.63 -8.80
C GLU A 126 -14.95 5.86 -8.33
N GLN A 127 -13.66 5.94 -8.66
CA GLN A 127 -12.83 7.10 -8.33
C GLN A 127 -13.31 8.36 -9.04
N VAL A 128 -13.58 8.27 -10.35
CA VAL A 128 -14.15 9.37 -11.15
C VAL A 128 -15.48 9.83 -10.55
N SER A 129 -16.38 8.91 -10.21
CA SER A 129 -17.64 9.22 -9.52
C SER A 129 -17.42 9.95 -8.19
N GLN A 130 -16.40 9.55 -7.41
CA GLN A 130 -16.05 10.23 -6.17
C GLN A 130 -15.56 11.67 -6.40
N PHE A 131 -14.80 11.93 -7.48
CA PHE A 131 -14.42 13.29 -7.86
C PHE A 131 -15.65 14.13 -8.22
N TYR A 132 -16.61 13.56 -8.96
CA TYR A 132 -17.84 14.27 -9.31
C TYR A 132 -18.72 14.62 -8.10
N LYS A 133 -18.57 13.96 -6.94
CA LYS A 133 -19.25 14.38 -5.70
C LYS A 133 -18.89 15.81 -5.27
N PHE A 134 -17.74 16.32 -5.70
CA PHE A 134 -17.34 17.71 -5.46
C PHE A 134 -18.13 18.72 -6.31
N GLY A 135 -18.64 18.32 -7.48
CA GLY A 135 -19.31 19.19 -8.45
C GLY A 135 -20.66 19.77 -7.99
N GLY A 136 -21.16 19.39 -6.82
CA GLY A 136 -22.46 19.84 -6.32
C GLY A 136 -23.64 19.25 -7.10
N LYS A 137 -24.85 19.74 -6.82
CA LYS A 137 -26.02 19.43 -7.65
C LYS A 137 -25.99 20.35 -8.86
N VAL A 138 -25.94 19.76 -10.05
CA VAL A 138 -26.27 20.50 -11.26
C VAL A 138 -27.75 20.86 -11.15
N GLU A 139 -28.06 22.15 -11.02
CA GLU A 139 -29.43 22.59 -11.28
C GLU A 139 -29.74 22.17 -12.72
N GLU A 140 -30.83 21.43 -12.93
CA GLU A 140 -31.32 21.11 -14.27
C GLU A 140 -31.73 22.42 -14.94
N SER A 141 -30.75 23.16 -15.45
CA SER A 141 -31.01 24.28 -16.33
C SER A 141 -31.67 23.69 -17.56
N ILE A 142 -32.96 24.02 -17.70
CA ILE A 142 -33.88 23.91 -18.83
C ILE A 142 -33.45 22.82 -19.81
N PRO A 143 -34.23 21.73 -20.00
CA PRO A 143 -33.85 20.63 -20.86
C PRO A 143 -33.27 21.23 -22.13
N PHE A 144 -31.99 20.95 -22.40
CA PHE A 144 -31.34 21.38 -23.63
C PHE A 144 -32.36 21.07 -24.70
N LYS A 145 -32.98 22.12 -25.26
CA LYS A 145 -34.02 21.97 -26.25
C LYS A 145 -33.26 21.27 -27.36
N GLN A 146 -33.43 19.95 -27.48
CA GLN A 146 -33.00 19.23 -28.66
C GLN A 146 -33.72 20.00 -29.74
N GLN A 147 -33.00 20.92 -30.40
CA GLN A 147 -33.50 21.45 -31.63
C GLN A 147 -33.67 20.20 -32.46
N GLY A 148 -34.93 19.89 -32.73
CA GLY A 148 -35.28 18.77 -33.57
C GLY A 148 -34.76 19.11 -34.94
N ASP A 149 -33.47 18.89 -35.15
CA ASP A 149 -32.95 18.67 -36.46
C ASP A 149 -33.54 17.33 -36.83
N SER A 150 -34.72 17.38 -37.46
CA SER A 150 -35.45 16.21 -37.95
C SER A 150 -34.70 15.49 -39.06
N THR A 151 -33.42 15.82 -39.26
CA THR A 151 -32.56 15.25 -40.27
C THR A 151 -32.00 13.95 -39.72
N THR A 152 -32.45 12.87 -40.32
CA THR A 152 -31.94 11.53 -40.07
C THR A 152 -30.44 11.50 -40.39
N PHE A 153 -29.64 10.72 -39.67
CA PHE A 153 -28.17 10.62 -39.92
C PHE A 153 -27.85 10.40 -41.40
N ASP A 154 -28.68 9.61 -42.08
CA ASP A 154 -28.61 9.33 -43.52
C ASP A 154 -28.84 10.58 -44.39
N GLU A 155 -29.72 11.50 -43.99
CA GLU A 155 -30.02 12.74 -44.72
C GLU A 155 -28.89 13.77 -44.60
N VAL A 156 -28.22 13.80 -43.44
CA VAL A 156 -27.01 14.61 -43.22
C VAL A 156 -25.85 14.07 -44.05
N HIS A 157 -25.68 12.74 -44.11
CA HIS A 157 -24.62 12.11 -44.89
C HIS A 157 -24.80 12.33 -46.40
N LYS A 158 -26.05 12.32 -46.87
CA LYS A 158 -26.42 12.54 -48.27
C LYS A 158 -26.28 14.00 -48.72
N SER A 159 -26.44 14.96 -47.82
CA SER A 159 -26.19 16.38 -48.11
C SER A 159 -24.70 16.73 -48.15
N LEU A 160 -23.89 16.07 -47.32
CA LEU A 160 -22.43 16.22 -47.32
C LEU A 160 -21.75 15.51 -48.50
N SER A 161 -22.33 14.41 -49.01
CA SER A 161 -21.74 13.61 -50.09
C SER A 161 -22.82 13.02 -51.03
N PRO A 162 -23.42 13.82 -51.92
CA PRO A 162 -24.58 13.40 -52.73
C PRO A 162 -24.27 12.30 -53.77
N LEU A 163 -22.98 12.04 -54.05
CA LEU A 163 -22.52 11.02 -55.00
C LEU A 163 -21.99 9.74 -54.32
N ALA A 164 -21.98 9.68 -52.99
CA ALA A 164 -21.52 8.49 -52.27
C ALA A 164 -22.63 7.43 -52.25
N GLU A 165 -22.44 6.33 -52.99
CA GLU A 165 -23.31 5.16 -52.88
C GLU A 165 -23.13 4.52 -51.51
N VAL A 166 -24.19 4.53 -50.69
CA VAL A 166 -24.24 3.78 -49.45
C VAL A 166 -24.35 2.30 -49.82
N GLN A 167 -23.23 1.58 -49.80
CA GLN A 167 -23.26 0.12 -49.90
C GLN A 167 -23.94 -0.45 -48.66
N ARG A 168 -25.25 -0.70 -48.76
CA ARG A 168 -25.96 -1.52 -47.79
C ARG A 168 -25.54 -2.96 -48.07
N SER A 169 -24.61 -3.48 -47.27
CA SER A 169 -24.38 -4.91 -47.20
C SER A 169 -25.68 -5.56 -46.70
N SER A 170 -26.47 -6.11 -47.61
CA SER A 170 -27.43 -7.13 -47.22
C SER A 170 -26.63 -8.30 -46.69
N LEU A 171 -26.95 -8.72 -45.47
CA LEU A 171 -26.34 -9.88 -44.83
C LEU A 171 -26.78 -11.13 -45.60
N SER A 172 -26.07 -11.46 -46.68
CA SER A 172 -26.16 -12.78 -47.30
C SER A 172 -25.24 -13.72 -46.54
N GLN A 173 -25.86 -14.68 -45.84
CA GLN A 173 -25.19 -15.89 -45.43
C GLN A 173 -24.65 -16.56 -46.70
N ASP A 174 -23.42 -17.06 -46.65
CA ASP A 174 -22.73 -17.84 -47.69
C ASP A 174 -21.82 -17.04 -48.64
N ALA A 175 -20.55 -16.86 -48.23
CA ALA A 175 -19.42 -16.90 -49.14
C ALA A 175 -18.10 -17.13 -48.37
N GLU A 176 -17.44 -18.25 -48.68
CA GLU A 176 -16.08 -18.63 -48.24
C GLU A 176 -14.98 -18.08 -49.19
N PRO A 177 -13.68 -18.13 -48.80
CA PRO A 177 -12.71 -17.08 -49.06
C PRO A 177 -11.70 -17.40 -50.19
N ILE A 178 -11.22 -16.40 -50.95
CA ILE A 178 -10.00 -16.55 -51.78
C ILE A 178 -9.16 -15.25 -51.88
N VAL A 179 -8.05 -15.26 -51.13
CA VAL A 179 -6.64 -14.86 -51.42
C VAL A 179 -6.28 -13.94 -52.60
N GLY A 180 -5.48 -12.91 -52.28
CA GLY A 180 -4.41 -12.32 -53.10
C GLY A 180 -4.71 -10.91 -53.63
N SER A 181 -3.86 -9.89 -53.57
CA SER A 181 -2.44 -9.78 -53.26
C SER A 181 -2.06 -8.28 -53.23
N ARG A 182 -0.89 -8.00 -52.63
CA ARG A 182 0.04 -6.88 -52.93
C ARG A 182 0.05 -5.68 -51.97
N LEU A 183 1.25 -5.50 -51.40
CA LEU A 183 1.73 -4.45 -50.51
C LEU A 183 1.57 -3.03 -51.08
N GLU A 184 1.19 -2.09 -50.21
CA GLU A 184 1.81 -0.76 -50.12
C GLU A 184 2.03 -0.43 -48.63
N GLU A 185 3.29 -0.17 -48.27
CA GLU A 185 3.76 0.10 -46.92
C GLU A 185 3.48 1.56 -46.51
N LEU A 186 2.90 1.77 -45.33
CA LEU A 186 2.82 3.09 -44.68
C LEU A 186 3.99 3.25 -43.69
N PRO A 187 4.54 4.48 -43.51
CA PRO A 187 5.82 4.69 -42.83
C PRO A 187 5.80 4.28 -41.36
N GLN A 188 6.86 3.61 -40.91
CA GLN A 188 7.10 3.30 -39.50
C GLN A 188 7.41 4.59 -38.73
N GLU A 189 6.49 5.02 -37.86
CA GLU A 189 6.78 6.02 -36.84
C GLU A 189 7.72 5.41 -35.78
N SER A 190 8.89 6.02 -35.62
CA SER A 190 9.96 5.58 -34.73
C SER A 190 9.56 5.66 -33.25
N GLU A 191 9.57 4.51 -32.60
CA GLU A 191 9.24 4.27 -31.18
C GLU A 191 10.27 4.85 -30.17
N SER A 192 11.09 5.83 -30.60
CA SER A 192 12.25 6.33 -29.83
C SER A 192 12.00 7.63 -29.08
N ASP A 193 11.00 8.42 -29.44
CA ASP A 193 10.95 9.81 -28.97
C ASP A 193 10.26 9.98 -27.61
N TYR A 194 9.47 8.98 -27.19
CA TYR A 194 8.81 8.97 -25.89
C TYR A 194 9.68 8.43 -24.75
N ASN A 195 10.81 7.79 -25.04
CA ASN A 195 11.62 7.10 -24.02
C ASN A 195 12.59 8.05 -23.28
N ALA A 196 13.03 9.14 -23.93
CA ALA A 196 14.04 10.04 -23.35
C ALA A 196 13.49 10.93 -22.22
N TYR A 197 12.23 11.34 -22.29
CA TYR A 197 11.59 12.20 -21.28
C TYR A 197 11.31 11.42 -19.97
N ASP A 198 11.05 10.13 -20.10
CA ASP A 198 10.69 9.22 -19.01
C ASP A 198 11.94 8.73 -18.23
N GLU A 199 13.08 8.62 -18.92
CA GLU A 199 14.42 8.38 -18.33
C GLU A 199 14.92 9.54 -17.46
N ASP A 200 14.73 10.80 -17.87
CA ASP A 200 15.21 11.98 -17.12
C ASP A 200 14.39 12.20 -15.82
N MET A 201 13.09 11.92 -15.86
CA MET A 201 12.24 11.96 -14.65
C MET A 201 12.63 10.89 -13.62
N ARG A 202 13.08 9.71 -14.06
CA ARG A 202 13.60 8.66 -13.19
C ARG A 202 14.94 9.01 -12.54
N LYS A 203 15.80 9.79 -13.23
CA LYS A 203 17.08 10.27 -12.66
C LYS A 203 16.92 11.44 -11.69
N ARG A 204 15.98 12.37 -11.95
CA ARG A 204 15.73 13.54 -11.08
C ARG A 204 15.10 13.20 -9.73
N ARG A 205 14.26 12.15 -9.66
CA ARG A 205 13.73 11.62 -8.40
C ARG A 205 14.67 10.52 -7.90
N GLY A 206 15.74 10.98 -7.24
CA GLY A 206 16.88 10.18 -6.81
C GLY A 206 16.58 8.72 -6.45
N ASN A 207 17.47 7.86 -6.95
CA ASN A 207 17.63 6.44 -6.70
C ASN A 207 18.04 6.14 -5.23
N ILE A 208 17.37 6.76 -4.25
CA ILE A 208 17.79 6.77 -2.83
C ILE A 208 17.02 5.77 -1.96
N TYR A 209 15.91 5.20 -2.44
CA TYR A 209 15.19 4.20 -1.67
C TYR A 209 14.79 3.05 -2.59
N TRP A 210 15.22 1.84 -2.23
CA TRP A 210 14.92 0.56 -2.89
C TRP A 210 15.78 0.20 -4.10
N ASN A 211 17.06 -0.15 -3.85
CA ASN A 211 17.69 -1.37 -4.38
C ASN A 211 19.20 -1.42 -4.04
N GLN A 212 19.53 -1.90 -2.85
CA GLN A 212 20.83 -2.54 -2.58
C GLN A 212 20.60 -3.84 -1.82
N SER A 213 19.93 -4.79 -2.47
CA SER A 213 20.21 -6.21 -2.22
C SER A 213 21.04 -6.71 -3.40
N LYS A 214 22.32 -6.32 -3.44
CA LYS A 214 23.34 -7.08 -4.18
C LYS A 214 24.06 -7.94 -3.16
N SER A 215 23.96 -9.24 -3.39
CA SER A 215 24.76 -10.31 -2.81
C SER A 215 26.20 -9.88 -2.52
N VAL A 216 26.59 -9.92 -1.24
CA VAL A 216 28.01 -9.95 -0.87
C VAL A 216 28.35 -11.42 -0.67
N SER A 217 29.07 -11.96 -1.65
CA SER A 217 29.80 -13.21 -1.57
C SER A 217 30.79 -13.16 -0.41
N ILE A 218 30.83 -14.25 0.35
CA ILE A 218 31.81 -14.49 1.40
C ILE A 218 33.18 -14.67 0.72
N GLU A 219 34.07 -13.69 0.88
CA GLU A 219 35.51 -13.90 0.68
C GLU A 219 36.18 -13.89 2.05
N GLN A 220 36.59 -15.10 2.47
CA GLN A 220 37.58 -15.29 3.51
C GLN A 220 38.95 -14.97 2.90
N ASP A 221 39.60 -13.89 3.32
CA ASP A 221 41.06 -13.89 3.44
C ASP A 221 41.60 -12.70 4.25
N LYS A 222 42.33 -13.05 5.32
CA LYS A 222 43.57 -12.44 5.85
C LYS A 222 43.73 -10.92 5.77
N ALA A 223 43.83 -10.26 6.94
CA ALA A 223 45.10 -9.67 7.42
C ALA A 223 44.95 -8.76 8.66
N LYS A 224 45.76 -9.09 9.68
CA LYS A 224 46.50 -8.19 10.59
C LYS A 224 45.78 -7.52 11.78
N LYS A 225 46.06 -8.11 12.96
CA LYS A 225 46.51 -7.46 14.23
C LYS A 225 47.04 -6.02 13.99
N SER A 226 46.60 -4.99 14.70
CA SER A 226 46.94 -4.53 16.08
C SER A 226 47.03 -2.99 16.01
N PRO A 227 47.22 -2.21 17.10
CA PRO A 227 47.32 -2.57 18.53
C PRO A 227 46.06 -2.29 19.35
#